data_AF-A0A534RUZ8-F1
#
_entry.id   AF-A0A534RUZ8-F1
#
_cell.length_a   1.000
_cell.length_b   1.000
_cell.length_c   1.000
_cell.angle_alpha   90.00
_cell.angle_beta   90.00
_cell.angle_gamma   90.00
#
_symmetry.space_group_name_H-M   'P 1'
#
loop_
_entity.id
_entity.type
_entity.pdbx_description
1 polymer ?
#
loop_
_entity_poly.entity_id
_entity_poly.type
_entity_poly.pdbx_seq_one_letter_code
_entity_poly.pdbx_strand_id
1 'polypeptide(L)'
;MKRLLGIALGAVCLVVLVARIQAGPGQPFGGDDGGCTPDTASHLRCANAIARSFGNLVTGVIRCHRRQALARLNHTFFDEESCEEATPSSGGHSAEEKFNAKLSKIAPLCSAAQLAAAGSLRDTLLASRTKPDSLDALNGSVYCDSSSGSMVDDSTGGAMVDDAGWVPANSTIARCENIVGMNLSSLVMRVIRCHMRLASSSFAGRAFDEEACETTAVSRYNTSADRLTSSGNCPACQSNANQKATGTATVSRFENANASMYPCAGTTTTTTTTVTTTTVILGTTTTIPTTSTTSTTVSTTTTLPLRTTTTTSSTTTTLCSCGGGDPHQITSTTGRRSACRSPSRFPTWAPRSPTWRASARRSR
;
A
#
# COMPACT_ATOMS: atom_id res chain seq x y z
N MET A 1 7.18 52.59 48.83
CA MET A 1 7.93 51.44 49.41
C MET A 1 7.98 50.31 48.38
N LYS A 2 8.95 49.38 48.50
CA LYS A 2 9.13 48.16 47.68
C LYS A 2 9.18 48.35 46.15
N ARG A 3 10.41 48.34 45.61
CA ARG A 3 10.69 48.04 44.19
C ARG A 3 10.46 46.53 43.96
N LEU A 4 10.06 46.15 42.75
CA LEU A 4 10.18 44.77 42.25
C LEU A 4 10.97 44.80 40.94
N LEU A 5 12.08 44.05 40.90
CA LEU A 5 12.80 43.79 39.65
C LEU A 5 12.21 42.53 39.01
N GLY A 6 11.76 42.63 37.77
CA GLY A 6 11.49 41.45 36.95
C GLY A 6 12.80 40.88 36.41
N ILE A 7 13.15 39.66 36.78
CA ILE A 7 14.34 38.97 36.27
C ILE A 7 13.99 38.36 34.90
N ALA A 8 14.62 38.85 33.84
CA ALA A 8 14.50 38.26 32.51
C ALA A 8 15.33 36.97 32.43
N LEU A 9 14.66 35.82 32.59
CA LEU A 9 15.26 34.51 32.34
C LEU A 9 15.42 34.30 30.82
N GLY A 10 16.60 34.64 30.29
CA GLY A 10 16.95 34.39 28.90
C GLY A 10 17.02 32.89 28.61
N ALA A 11 16.00 32.36 27.93
CA ALA A 11 16.00 30.99 27.45
C ALA A 11 17.06 30.83 26.35
N VAL A 12 18.25 30.37 26.72
CA VAL A 12 19.31 30.00 25.77
C VAL A 12 18.83 28.76 25.01
N CYS A 13 18.25 28.99 23.83
CA CYS A 13 17.82 27.94 22.93
C CYS A 13 19.07 27.24 22.40
N LEU A 14 19.43 26.11 23.02
CA LEU A 14 20.60 25.33 22.68
C LEU A 14 20.32 24.58 21.37
N VAL A 15 20.51 25.29 20.25
CA VAL A 15 20.38 24.73 18.90
C VAL A 15 21.49 23.70 18.71
N VAL A 16 21.20 22.45 19.07
CA VAL A 16 22.05 21.32 18.73
C VAL A 16 22.04 21.22 17.20
N LEU A 17 23.16 21.65 16.59
CA LEU A 17 23.47 21.36 15.19
C LEU A 17 23.75 19.86 15.04
N VAL A 18 22.69 19.06 15.17
CA VAL A 18 22.66 17.69 14.66
C VAL A 18 22.84 17.83 13.16
N ALA A 19 24.07 17.63 12.69
CA ALA A 19 24.32 17.49 11.27
C ALA A 19 23.45 16.31 10.80
N ARG A 20 22.38 16.60 10.05
CA ARG A 20 21.55 15.55 9.44
C ARG A 20 22.48 14.77 8.52
N ILE A 21 22.87 13.57 8.95
CA ILE A 21 23.73 12.67 8.17
C ILE A 21 22.90 12.27 6.97
N GLN A 22 23.13 12.92 5.82
CA GLN A 22 22.32 12.73 4.64
C GLN A 22 22.36 11.26 4.23
N ALA A 23 21.19 10.63 4.14
CA ALA A 23 21.07 9.25 3.73
C ALA A 23 21.74 9.03 2.36
N GLY A 24 22.85 8.29 2.34
CA GLY A 24 23.47 7.84 1.09
C GLY A 24 22.72 6.64 0.50
N PRO A 25 23.07 6.21 -0.72
CA PRO A 25 22.53 4.98 -1.30
C PRO A 25 22.61 3.78 -0.35
N GLY A 26 21.49 3.07 -0.18
CA GLY A 26 21.33 1.95 0.75
C GLY A 26 21.10 2.33 2.22
N GLN A 27 21.18 3.61 2.61
CA GLN A 27 20.96 4.04 3.99
C GLN A 27 19.48 4.35 4.28
N PRO A 28 18.98 4.13 5.51
CA PRO A 28 17.67 4.61 5.96
C PRO A 28 17.51 6.11 5.71
N PHE A 29 16.30 6.58 5.37
CA PHE A 29 16.07 8.01 5.16
C PHE A 29 16.30 8.84 6.43
N GLY A 30 15.84 8.32 7.57
CA GLY A 30 15.87 9.01 8.86
C GLY A 30 14.75 10.04 8.99
N GLY A 31 14.44 10.44 10.23
CA GLY A 31 13.17 11.08 10.56
C GLY A 31 12.13 10.03 10.92
N ASP A 32 10.87 10.33 10.61
CA ASP A 32 9.71 9.43 10.61
C ASP A 32 9.54 8.68 9.28
N ASP A 33 10.16 9.16 8.20
CA ASP A 33 10.25 8.50 6.90
C ASP A 33 10.75 7.04 6.97
N GLY A 34 9.81 6.10 6.82
CA GLY A 34 10.10 4.68 6.77
C GLY A 34 10.80 4.27 5.47
N GLY A 35 11.84 3.44 5.58
CA GLY A 35 12.53 2.85 4.43
C GLY A 35 13.94 3.39 4.21
N CYS A 36 14.50 3.08 3.04
CA CYS A 36 15.89 3.40 2.69
C CYS A 36 16.01 4.07 1.32
N THR A 37 17.00 4.95 1.21
CA THR A 37 17.49 5.46 -0.07
C THR A 37 17.91 4.28 -0.95
N PRO A 38 17.42 4.17 -2.19
CA PRO A 38 17.84 3.10 -3.09
C PRO A 38 19.37 3.04 -3.26
N ASP A 39 19.92 1.84 -3.33
CA ASP A 39 21.34 1.53 -3.51
C ASP A 39 21.83 1.77 -4.96
N THR A 40 20.97 1.56 -5.97
CA THR A 40 21.32 1.71 -7.38
C THR A 40 20.38 2.65 -8.14
N ALA A 41 20.90 3.23 -9.23
CA ALA A 41 20.10 4.07 -10.13
C ALA A 41 18.95 3.29 -10.82
N SER A 42 19.06 1.97 -10.96
CA SER A 42 17.97 1.10 -11.43
C SER A 42 16.89 0.97 -10.36
N HIS A 43 17.28 0.61 -9.12
CA HIS A 43 16.34 0.49 -8.00
C HIS A 43 15.66 1.83 -7.67
N LEU A 44 16.34 2.98 -7.83
CA LEU A 44 15.71 4.31 -7.75
C LEU A 44 14.66 4.53 -8.85
N ARG A 45 14.96 4.16 -10.10
CA ARG A 45 13.99 4.25 -11.23
C ARG A 45 12.80 3.31 -11.03
N CYS A 46 13.03 2.14 -10.45
CA CYS A 46 11.98 1.22 -10.02
C CYS A 46 11.10 1.84 -8.92
N ALA A 47 11.67 2.23 -7.78
CA ALA A 47 10.93 2.79 -6.64
C ALA A 47 10.11 4.03 -7.04
N ASN A 48 10.72 4.97 -7.76
CA ASN A 48 10.04 6.16 -8.29
C ASN A 48 8.92 5.84 -9.31
N ALA A 49 8.95 4.64 -9.93
CA ALA A 49 7.86 4.16 -10.77
C ALA A 49 6.80 3.39 -9.98
N ILE A 50 7.17 2.62 -8.94
CA ILE A 50 6.27 1.97 -7.98
C ILE A 50 5.45 3.03 -7.25
N ALA A 51 6.10 4.01 -6.61
CA ALA A 51 5.48 5.09 -5.85
C ALA A 51 4.45 5.87 -6.71
N ARG A 52 4.84 6.26 -7.92
CA ARG A 52 3.93 6.86 -8.91
C ARG A 52 2.76 5.95 -9.31
N SER A 53 2.95 4.63 -9.29
CA SER A 53 1.90 3.66 -9.61
C SER A 53 0.90 3.53 -8.47
N PHE A 54 1.33 3.61 -7.20
CA PHE A 54 0.40 3.70 -6.06
C PHE A 54 -0.48 4.94 -6.11
N GLY A 55 0.09 6.11 -6.37
CA GLY A 55 -0.71 7.33 -6.53
C GLY A 55 -1.71 7.24 -7.70
N ASN A 56 -1.37 6.49 -8.76
CA ASN A 56 -2.30 6.18 -9.85
C ASN A 56 -3.36 5.13 -9.47
N LEU A 57 -3.02 4.13 -8.66
CA LEU A 57 -3.93 3.10 -8.14
C LEU A 57 -5.02 3.77 -7.29
N VAL A 58 -4.62 4.52 -6.25
CA VAL A 58 -5.49 5.32 -5.38
C VAL A 58 -6.38 6.28 -6.19
N THR A 59 -5.85 6.86 -7.26
CA THR A 59 -6.60 7.76 -8.17
C THR A 59 -7.48 7.01 -9.18
N GLY A 60 -7.27 5.71 -9.38
CA GLY A 60 -8.16 4.81 -10.10
C GLY A 60 -9.35 4.45 -9.22
N VAL A 61 -9.04 3.91 -8.05
CA VAL A 61 -9.97 3.47 -7.00
C VAL A 61 -10.99 4.55 -6.62
N ILE A 62 -10.51 5.73 -6.20
CA ILE A 62 -11.37 6.90 -5.89
C ILE A 62 -12.28 7.34 -7.06
N ARG A 63 -12.03 6.90 -8.31
CA ARG A 63 -12.94 7.12 -9.45
C ARG A 63 -13.92 5.98 -9.70
N CYS A 64 -13.62 4.77 -9.25
CA CYS A 64 -14.50 3.62 -9.30
C CYS A 64 -15.57 3.77 -8.19
N HIS A 65 -15.19 3.97 -6.93
CA HIS A 65 -16.11 4.30 -5.83
C HIS A 65 -17.05 5.48 -6.18
N ARG A 66 -16.49 6.51 -6.83
CA ARG A 66 -17.26 7.65 -7.38
C ARG A 66 -18.31 7.23 -8.41
N ARG A 67 -18.00 6.29 -9.30
CA ARG A 67 -18.95 5.80 -10.31
C ARG A 67 -20.04 4.95 -9.66
N GLN A 68 -19.71 4.13 -8.68
CA GLN A 68 -20.67 3.36 -7.88
C GLN A 68 -21.62 4.30 -7.11
N ALA A 69 -21.10 5.25 -6.33
CA ALA A 69 -21.90 6.26 -5.63
C ALA A 69 -22.83 7.05 -6.58
N LEU A 70 -22.34 7.45 -7.75
CA LEU A 70 -23.15 8.14 -8.76
C LEU A 70 -24.13 7.20 -9.47
N ALA A 71 -23.80 5.94 -9.71
CA ALA A 71 -24.70 4.98 -10.35
C ALA A 71 -25.87 4.65 -9.41
N ARG A 72 -25.58 4.35 -8.14
CA ARG A 72 -26.56 4.02 -7.11
C ARG A 72 -27.51 5.20 -6.83
N LEU A 73 -27.00 6.44 -6.80
CA LEU A 73 -27.80 7.68 -6.77
C LEU A 73 -28.73 7.83 -8.00
N ASN A 74 -28.31 7.37 -9.18
CA ASN A 74 -29.12 7.41 -10.40
C ASN A 74 -29.95 6.13 -10.62
N HIS A 75 -30.01 5.22 -9.64
CA HIS A 75 -30.65 3.90 -9.73
C HIS A 75 -30.16 3.04 -10.92
N THR A 76 -28.88 3.17 -11.28
CA THR A 76 -28.21 2.34 -12.28
C THR A 76 -27.18 1.41 -11.63
N PHE A 77 -26.87 0.32 -12.31
CA PHE A 77 -25.81 -0.62 -11.90
C PHE A 77 -24.43 -0.13 -12.38
N PHE A 78 -23.42 -0.33 -11.54
CA PHE A 78 -22.02 -0.21 -11.89
C PHE A 78 -21.27 -1.38 -11.23
N ASP A 79 -20.48 -2.10 -12.01
CA ASP A 79 -19.61 -3.18 -11.55
C ASP A 79 -18.34 -2.54 -10.97
N GLU A 80 -18.28 -2.51 -9.63
CA GLU A 80 -17.26 -1.80 -8.86
C GLU A 80 -15.97 -2.59 -8.79
N GLU A 81 -16.04 -3.82 -8.27
CA GLU A 81 -14.98 -4.84 -8.30
C GLU A 81 -14.20 -4.87 -9.61
N SER A 82 -14.90 -4.89 -10.75
CA SER A 82 -14.27 -4.95 -12.08
C SER A 82 -13.62 -3.64 -12.55
N CYS A 83 -13.81 -2.55 -11.81
CA CYS A 83 -13.10 -1.29 -11.95
C CYS A 83 -11.85 -1.23 -11.06
N GLU A 84 -11.82 -1.97 -9.95
CA GLU A 84 -10.72 -1.96 -8.96
C GLU A 84 -9.79 -3.18 -9.08
N GLU A 85 -10.30 -4.40 -8.93
CA GLU A 85 -9.56 -5.67 -8.96
C GLU A 85 -9.52 -6.34 -10.35
N ALA A 86 -8.65 -7.33 -10.55
CA ALA A 86 -8.61 -8.16 -11.76
C ALA A 86 -9.72 -9.22 -11.79
N THR A 87 -10.88 -8.89 -12.37
CA THR A 87 -12.03 -9.79 -12.51
C THR A 87 -12.18 -10.35 -13.94
N PRO A 88 -13.03 -11.37 -14.17
CA PRO A 88 -13.38 -11.79 -15.53
C PRO A 88 -14.08 -10.71 -16.38
N SER A 89 -14.66 -9.69 -15.74
CA SER A 89 -15.37 -8.56 -16.36
C SER A 89 -14.50 -7.31 -16.55
N SER A 90 -13.38 -7.17 -15.83
CA SER A 90 -12.53 -5.96 -15.86
C SER A 90 -11.78 -5.77 -17.18
N GLY A 91 -11.46 -6.85 -17.88
CA GLY A 91 -10.98 -6.83 -19.26
C GLY A 91 -9.63 -6.13 -19.51
N GLY A 92 -8.69 -6.16 -18.55
CA GLY A 92 -7.43 -5.42 -18.63
C GLY A 92 -7.56 -3.94 -18.27
N HIS A 93 -8.67 -3.54 -17.62
CA HIS A 93 -9.04 -2.16 -17.37
C HIS A 93 -9.37 -1.83 -15.91
N SER A 94 -9.10 -2.70 -14.93
CA SER A 94 -9.22 -2.32 -13.51
C SER A 94 -8.07 -1.45 -13.00
N ALA A 95 -8.12 -0.99 -11.75
CA ALA A 95 -7.06 -0.21 -11.12
C ALA A 95 -5.83 -1.09 -10.82
N GLU A 96 -6.06 -2.29 -10.29
CA GLU A 96 -5.07 -3.33 -10.00
C GLU A 96 -4.39 -3.82 -11.29
N GLU A 97 -5.14 -4.14 -12.35
CA GLU A 97 -4.56 -4.61 -13.62
C GLU A 97 -3.59 -3.58 -14.23
N LYS A 98 -3.93 -2.29 -14.13
CA LYS A 98 -3.05 -1.20 -14.59
C LYS A 98 -1.80 -1.06 -13.72
N PHE A 99 -1.92 -1.28 -12.41
CA PHE A 99 -0.78 -1.29 -11.49
C PHE A 99 0.14 -2.50 -11.76
N ASN A 100 -0.44 -3.70 -11.90
CA ASN A 100 0.28 -4.94 -12.18
C ASN A 100 0.99 -4.90 -13.54
N ALA A 101 0.31 -4.46 -14.61
CA ALA A 101 0.93 -4.27 -15.93
C ALA A 101 2.07 -3.24 -15.87
N LYS A 102 1.96 -2.25 -14.98
CA LYS A 102 3.03 -1.27 -14.74
C LYS A 102 4.20 -1.85 -13.95
N LEU A 103 3.98 -2.70 -12.95
CA LEU A 103 5.02 -3.46 -12.25
C LEU A 103 5.76 -4.39 -13.20
N SER A 104 5.06 -5.22 -13.97
CA SER A 104 5.66 -6.12 -14.96
C SER A 104 6.53 -5.40 -15.99
N LYS A 105 6.16 -4.16 -16.37
CA LYS A 105 6.96 -3.32 -17.27
C LYS A 105 8.22 -2.72 -16.64
N ILE A 106 8.30 -2.60 -15.31
CA ILE A 106 9.48 -2.05 -14.61
C ILE A 106 10.31 -3.12 -13.88
N ALA A 107 9.80 -4.35 -13.74
CA ALA A 107 10.45 -5.44 -13.02
C ALA A 107 11.95 -5.67 -13.36
N PRO A 108 12.42 -5.54 -14.62
CA PRO A 108 13.85 -5.64 -14.94
C PRO A 108 14.77 -4.55 -14.33
N LEU A 109 14.19 -3.52 -13.68
CA LEU A 109 14.89 -2.46 -12.95
C LEU A 109 14.77 -2.60 -11.43
N CYS A 110 14.04 -3.60 -10.94
CA CYS A 110 13.61 -3.72 -9.55
C CYS A 110 14.31 -4.88 -8.82
N SER A 111 14.53 -4.71 -7.52
CA SER A 111 14.86 -5.85 -6.66
C SER A 111 13.60 -6.67 -6.35
N ALA A 112 13.79 -7.95 -5.97
CA ALA A 112 12.68 -8.80 -5.55
C ALA A 112 11.94 -8.23 -4.32
N ALA A 113 12.65 -7.56 -3.40
CA ALA A 113 12.07 -6.90 -2.25
C ALA A 113 11.17 -5.72 -2.66
N GLN A 114 11.56 -4.92 -3.67
CA GLN A 114 10.74 -3.84 -4.19
C GLN A 114 9.43 -4.35 -4.81
N LEU A 115 9.47 -5.45 -5.56
CA LEU A 115 8.27 -6.04 -6.17
C LEU A 115 7.36 -6.70 -5.12
N ALA A 116 7.92 -7.39 -4.13
CA ALA A 116 7.15 -8.01 -3.04
C ALA A 116 6.48 -6.98 -2.13
N ALA A 117 7.22 -5.92 -1.74
CA ALA A 117 6.67 -4.82 -0.95
C ALA A 117 5.59 -4.04 -1.72
N ALA A 118 5.77 -3.86 -3.03
CA ALA A 118 4.77 -3.25 -3.90
C ALA A 118 3.48 -4.09 -4.02
N GLY A 119 3.58 -5.42 -4.05
CA GLY A 119 2.43 -6.31 -3.95
C GLY A 119 1.72 -6.19 -2.60
N SER A 120 2.46 -6.32 -1.49
CA SER A 120 1.89 -6.27 -0.14
C SER A 120 1.13 -4.97 0.18
N LEU A 121 1.64 -3.81 -0.25
CA LEU A 121 0.91 -2.55 -0.08
C LEU A 121 -0.29 -2.44 -1.02
N ARG A 122 -0.21 -2.92 -2.27
CA ARG A 122 -1.38 -3.00 -3.17
C ARG A 122 -2.50 -3.81 -2.53
N ASP A 123 -2.17 -4.98 -1.99
CA ASP A 123 -3.10 -5.92 -1.36
C ASP A 123 -3.69 -5.36 -0.05
N THR A 124 -2.99 -4.43 0.60
CA THR A 124 -3.50 -3.70 1.77
C THR A 124 -4.43 -2.55 1.35
N LEU A 125 -4.09 -1.83 0.27
CA LEU A 125 -4.87 -0.72 -0.25
C LEU A 125 -6.22 -1.17 -0.87
N LEU A 126 -6.28 -2.37 -1.44
CA LEU A 126 -7.47 -2.97 -2.10
C LEU A 126 -8.20 -4.03 -1.25
N ALA A 127 -7.90 -4.14 0.04
CA ALA A 127 -8.63 -5.06 0.91
C ALA A 127 -9.97 -4.46 1.36
N SER A 128 -11.04 -5.26 1.47
CA SER A 128 -12.34 -4.82 2.04
C SER A 128 -12.22 -3.85 3.22
N ARG A 129 -13.20 -2.94 3.39
CA ARG A 129 -13.37 -1.96 4.50
C ARG A 129 -13.12 -2.45 5.94
N THR A 130 -13.04 -3.75 6.14
CA THR A 130 -12.58 -4.38 7.39
C THR A 130 -11.11 -4.07 7.71
N LYS A 131 -10.33 -3.56 6.76
CA LYS A 131 -8.97 -3.05 6.93
C LYS A 131 -8.97 -1.51 6.98
N PRO A 132 -8.62 -0.87 8.11
CA PRO A 132 -8.55 0.60 8.19
C PRO A 132 -7.63 1.25 7.15
N ASP A 133 -6.57 0.53 6.74
CA ASP A 133 -5.58 0.97 5.76
C ASP A 133 -5.94 0.62 4.31
N SER A 134 -7.19 0.27 4.02
CA SER A 134 -7.71 0.13 2.66
C SER A 134 -8.44 1.37 2.14
N LEU A 135 -8.67 1.42 0.84
CA LEU A 135 -9.30 2.56 0.19
C LEU A 135 -10.82 2.51 0.31
N ASP A 136 -11.38 1.32 0.40
CA ASP A 136 -12.80 1.02 0.65
C ASP A 136 -13.17 1.46 2.08
N ALA A 137 -12.29 1.26 3.07
CA ALA A 137 -12.45 1.85 4.40
C ALA A 137 -12.40 3.40 4.37
N LEU A 138 -11.53 3.97 3.52
CA LEU A 138 -11.44 5.42 3.30
C LEU A 138 -12.69 5.95 2.56
N ASN A 139 -13.36 5.13 1.76
CA ASN A 139 -14.58 5.50 1.04
C ASN A 139 -15.70 5.94 1.99
N GLY A 140 -15.80 5.30 3.15
CA GLY A 140 -16.73 5.68 4.22
C GLY A 140 -16.42 7.03 4.89
N SER A 141 -15.21 7.56 4.71
CA SER A 141 -14.85 8.94 5.08
C SER A 141 -15.13 9.96 3.96
N VAL A 142 -15.43 9.51 2.75
CA VAL A 142 -15.81 10.33 1.59
C VAL A 142 -17.34 10.42 1.50
N TYR A 143 -18.03 9.27 1.49
CA TYR A 143 -19.49 9.17 1.44
C TYR A 143 -20.06 8.85 2.82
N CYS A 144 -19.93 9.82 3.72
CA CYS A 144 -20.23 9.64 5.14
C CYS A 144 -21.68 9.95 5.54
N ASP A 145 -22.50 10.46 4.61
CA ASP A 145 -23.86 10.94 4.92
C ASP A 145 -24.93 9.85 4.80
N SER A 146 -25.33 9.29 5.94
CA SER A 146 -26.39 8.29 6.04
C SER A 146 -27.81 8.80 5.78
N SER A 147 -27.99 10.09 5.42
CA SER A 147 -29.31 10.70 5.20
C SER A 147 -30.12 10.07 4.05
N SER A 148 -29.49 9.29 3.15
CA SER A 148 -30.17 8.48 2.13
C SER A 148 -30.78 7.17 2.64
N GLY A 149 -30.31 6.67 3.78
CA GLY A 149 -30.69 5.36 4.33
C GLY A 149 -30.20 4.15 3.51
N SER A 150 -29.36 4.32 2.49
CA SER A 150 -28.82 3.23 1.66
C SER A 150 -27.30 3.27 1.63
N MET A 151 -26.63 2.14 1.86
CA MET A 151 -25.17 2.05 1.74
C MET A 151 -24.73 2.09 0.27
N VAL A 152 -23.51 2.59 -0.03
CA VAL A 152 -23.08 2.70 -1.43
C VAL A 152 -23.03 1.33 -2.09
N ASP A 153 -22.50 0.35 -1.37
CA ASP A 153 -22.63 -1.07 -1.62
C ASP A 153 -23.64 -1.69 -0.64
N ASP A 154 -24.43 -2.66 -1.12
CA ASP A 154 -25.27 -3.52 -0.29
C ASP A 154 -25.33 -4.95 -0.84
N SER A 155 -25.52 -5.92 0.06
CA SER A 155 -25.53 -7.35 -0.25
C SER A 155 -26.63 -7.80 -1.22
N THR A 156 -27.50 -6.90 -1.67
CA THR A 156 -28.59 -7.16 -2.63
C THR A 156 -28.07 -7.63 -4.00
N GLY A 157 -26.80 -7.36 -4.32
CA GLY A 157 -26.14 -7.86 -5.54
C GLY A 157 -25.54 -9.27 -5.44
N GLY A 158 -25.34 -9.81 -4.23
CA GLY A 158 -24.60 -11.07 -4.01
C GLY A 158 -23.08 -10.97 -4.18
N ALA A 159 -22.53 -9.76 -4.36
CA ALA A 159 -21.13 -9.45 -4.10
C ALA A 159 -20.82 -9.57 -2.59
N MET A 160 -19.55 -9.48 -2.22
CA MET A 160 -19.23 -9.26 -0.80
C MET A 160 -19.63 -7.82 -0.42
N VAL A 161 -19.77 -7.55 0.89
CA VAL A 161 -20.05 -6.18 1.36
C VAL A 161 -18.75 -5.58 1.87
N ASP A 162 -17.91 -5.19 0.94
CA ASP A 162 -16.52 -4.75 1.09
C ASP A 162 -16.38 -3.24 1.10
N ASP A 163 -17.27 -2.50 0.45
CA ASP A 163 -17.15 -1.04 0.33
C ASP A 163 -17.89 -0.25 1.44
N ALA A 164 -17.31 0.87 1.88
CA ALA A 164 -17.85 1.65 3.01
C ALA A 164 -18.47 2.98 2.57
N GLY A 165 -19.59 3.32 3.21
CA GLY A 165 -20.25 4.62 3.08
C GLY A 165 -21.72 4.49 2.69
N TRP A 166 -22.29 5.63 2.31
CA TRP A 166 -23.71 5.80 2.02
C TRP A 166 -23.93 6.43 0.65
N VAL A 167 -24.96 5.99 -0.08
CA VAL A 167 -25.34 6.63 -1.35
C VAL A 167 -25.61 8.11 -1.05
N PRO A 168 -25.03 9.07 -1.77
CA PRO A 168 -25.29 10.48 -1.53
C PRO A 168 -26.78 10.78 -1.66
N ALA A 169 -27.41 11.46 -0.69
CA ALA A 169 -28.86 11.66 -0.70
C ALA A 169 -29.38 12.59 -1.83
N ASN A 170 -28.49 13.32 -2.51
CA ASN A 170 -28.79 14.07 -3.73
C ASN A 170 -27.51 14.46 -4.50
N SER A 171 -27.68 15.00 -5.70
CA SER A 171 -26.59 15.41 -6.59
C SER A 171 -25.73 16.58 -6.08
N THR A 172 -26.24 17.41 -5.17
CA THR A 172 -25.47 18.51 -4.54
C THR A 172 -24.50 17.96 -3.49
N ILE A 173 -24.99 17.08 -2.61
CA ILE A 173 -24.19 16.34 -1.63
C ILE A 173 -23.13 15.50 -2.34
N ALA A 174 -23.57 14.70 -3.33
CA ALA A 174 -22.67 13.91 -4.17
C ALA A 174 -21.56 14.78 -4.78
N ARG A 175 -21.89 15.98 -5.26
CA ARG A 175 -20.89 16.90 -5.85
C ARG A 175 -19.85 17.35 -4.83
N CYS A 176 -20.19 17.59 -3.56
CA CYS A 176 -19.17 17.87 -2.55
C CYS A 176 -18.27 16.66 -2.32
N GLU A 177 -18.84 15.50 -2.00
CA GLU A 177 -18.10 14.29 -1.63
C GLU A 177 -17.17 13.81 -2.77
N ASN A 178 -17.65 13.86 -4.01
CA ASN A 178 -16.84 13.61 -5.20
C ASN A 178 -15.63 14.56 -5.36
N ILE A 179 -15.72 15.80 -4.86
CA ILE A 179 -14.60 16.74 -4.87
C ILE A 179 -13.69 16.48 -3.65
N VAL A 180 -14.21 16.07 -2.49
CA VAL A 180 -13.41 15.62 -1.33
C VAL A 180 -12.52 14.44 -1.73
N GLY A 181 -13.08 13.37 -2.31
CA GLY A 181 -12.32 12.21 -2.80
C GLY A 181 -11.26 12.61 -3.83
N MET A 182 -11.61 13.43 -4.83
CA MET A 182 -10.63 13.91 -5.82
C MET A 182 -9.54 14.83 -5.21
N ASN A 183 -9.84 15.55 -4.12
CA ASN A 183 -8.84 16.31 -3.36
C ASN A 183 -7.90 15.36 -2.59
N LEU A 184 -8.40 14.27 -2.00
CA LEU A 184 -7.58 13.25 -1.33
C LEU A 184 -6.65 12.53 -2.31
N SER A 185 -7.16 12.09 -3.46
CA SER A 185 -6.34 11.60 -4.59
C SER A 185 -5.25 12.63 -4.99
N SER A 186 -5.58 13.92 -4.98
CA SER A 186 -4.64 15.01 -5.29
C SER A 186 -3.64 15.31 -4.16
N LEU A 187 -3.94 14.94 -2.92
CA LEU A 187 -3.04 15.02 -1.77
C LEU A 187 -2.03 13.88 -1.81
N VAL A 188 -2.49 12.63 -1.93
CA VAL A 188 -1.65 11.43 -2.08
C VAL A 188 -0.67 11.58 -3.25
N MET A 189 -1.14 12.09 -4.40
CA MET A 189 -0.29 12.36 -5.58
C MET A 189 0.74 13.50 -5.40
N ARG A 190 0.71 14.23 -4.29
CA ARG A 190 1.72 15.23 -3.88
C ARG A 190 2.65 14.67 -2.82
N VAL A 191 2.11 14.01 -1.79
CA VAL A 191 2.84 13.29 -0.72
C VAL A 191 3.87 12.32 -1.32
N ILE A 192 3.38 11.37 -2.12
CA ILE A 192 4.21 10.44 -2.93
C ILE A 192 5.27 11.15 -3.78
N ARG A 193 5.05 12.40 -4.19
CA ARG A 193 6.02 13.19 -4.99
C ARG A 193 7.08 13.87 -4.15
N CYS A 194 6.79 14.15 -2.89
CA CYS A 194 7.75 14.60 -1.89
C CYS A 194 8.67 13.42 -1.54
N HIS A 195 8.14 12.25 -1.19
CA HIS A 195 8.95 11.02 -0.99
C HIS A 195 9.84 10.69 -2.20
N MET A 196 9.28 10.75 -3.43
CA MET A 196 10.07 10.58 -4.67
C MET A 196 11.21 11.60 -4.83
N ARG A 197 11.06 12.82 -4.29
CA ARG A 197 12.10 13.86 -4.30
C ARG A 197 13.13 13.63 -3.20
N LEU A 198 12.73 13.22 -1.99
CA LEU A 198 13.65 12.76 -0.95
C LEU A 198 14.55 11.65 -1.49
N ALA A 199 13.96 10.55 -1.95
CA ALA A 199 14.68 9.40 -2.47
C ALA A 199 15.65 9.77 -3.60
N SER A 200 15.24 10.66 -4.50
CA SER A 200 16.09 11.14 -5.60
C SER A 200 17.18 12.14 -5.16
N SER A 201 17.00 12.82 -4.04
CA SER A 201 17.96 13.82 -3.52
C SER A 201 18.99 13.16 -2.61
N SER A 202 18.55 12.31 -1.67
CA SER A 202 19.39 11.43 -0.85
C SER A 202 20.29 10.54 -1.72
N PHE A 203 19.75 9.91 -2.77
CA PHE A 203 20.56 9.15 -3.74
C PHE A 203 21.63 10.00 -4.43
N ALA A 204 21.36 11.30 -4.64
CA ALA A 204 22.29 12.24 -5.25
C ALA A 204 23.20 12.96 -4.22
N GLY A 205 23.18 12.56 -2.94
CA GLY A 205 23.94 13.21 -1.86
C GLY A 205 23.49 14.63 -1.54
N ARG A 206 22.21 14.95 -1.74
CA ARG A 206 21.63 16.30 -1.60
C ARG A 206 20.56 16.33 -0.52
N ALA A 207 20.60 17.38 0.29
CA ALA A 207 19.51 17.71 1.21
C ALA A 207 18.22 18.01 0.45
N PHE A 208 17.10 17.56 1.01
CA PHE A 208 15.75 17.88 0.60
C PHE A 208 14.92 18.09 1.87
N ASP A 209 14.10 19.13 1.87
CA ASP A 209 13.15 19.42 2.95
C ASP A 209 11.82 18.74 2.61
N GLU A 210 11.62 17.57 3.22
CA GLU A 210 10.44 16.72 3.06
C GLU A 210 9.22 17.41 3.69
N GLU A 211 9.30 17.67 5.00
CA GLU A 211 8.34 18.40 5.83
C GLU A 211 7.71 19.60 5.11
N ALA A 212 8.55 20.46 4.49
CA ALA A 212 8.09 21.66 3.79
C ALA A 212 7.36 21.35 2.48
N CYS A 213 7.72 20.26 1.79
CA CYS A 213 7.03 19.75 0.62
C CYS A 213 5.64 19.21 0.98
N GLU A 214 5.51 18.46 2.07
CA GLU A 214 4.24 17.88 2.51
C GLU A 214 3.34 18.85 3.25
N THR A 215 3.90 19.75 4.07
CA THR A 215 3.20 20.94 4.57
C THR A 215 2.61 21.75 3.40
N THR A 216 3.32 21.86 2.28
CA THR A 216 2.81 22.48 1.04
C THR A 216 1.72 21.64 0.36
N ALA A 217 1.77 20.30 0.44
CA ALA A 217 0.74 19.41 -0.08
C ALA A 217 -0.57 19.51 0.73
N VAL A 218 -0.47 19.45 2.06
CA VAL A 218 -1.55 19.60 3.05
C VAL A 218 -2.16 20.99 2.98
N SER A 219 -1.37 22.06 2.97
CA SER A 219 -1.87 23.44 2.83
C SER A 219 -2.76 23.63 1.58
N ARG A 220 -2.37 23.01 0.45
CA ARG A 220 -3.17 23.01 -0.79
C ARG A 220 -4.43 22.13 -0.70
N TYR A 221 -4.45 21.08 0.11
CA TYR A 221 -5.65 20.29 0.38
C TYR A 221 -6.61 21.06 1.30
N ASN A 222 -6.11 21.64 2.39
CA ASN A 222 -6.84 22.48 3.33
C ASN A 222 -7.50 23.66 2.62
N THR A 223 -6.78 24.32 1.70
CA THR A 223 -7.32 25.39 0.84
C THR A 223 -8.51 24.92 -0.03
N SER A 224 -8.53 23.66 -0.49
CA SER A 224 -9.70 23.10 -1.19
C SER A 224 -10.86 22.80 -0.23
N ALA A 225 -10.57 22.27 0.96
CA ALA A 225 -11.59 22.00 1.99
C ALA A 225 -12.28 23.29 2.45
N ASP A 226 -11.52 24.37 2.65
CA ASP A 226 -12.05 25.70 2.98
C ASP A 226 -13.03 26.20 1.91
N ARG A 227 -12.66 26.10 0.63
CA ARG A 227 -13.52 26.46 -0.50
C ARG A 227 -14.77 25.60 -0.61
N LEU A 228 -14.67 24.30 -0.28
CA LEU A 228 -15.83 23.40 -0.24
C LEU A 228 -16.79 23.80 0.88
N THR A 229 -16.29 24.00 2.10
CA THR A 229 -17.09 24.45 3.25
C THR A 229 -17.77 25.79 2.96
N SER A 230 -17.04 26.77 2.42
CA SER A 230 -17.60 28.08 2.05
C SER A 230 -18.71 28.01 0.98
N SER A 231 -18.88 26.88 0.29
CA SER A 231 -19.96 26.70 -0.68
C SER A 231 -21.30 26.29 -0.04
N GLY A 232 -21.29 25.78 1.20
CA GLY A 232 -22.49 25.29 1.90
C GLY A 232 -23.11 23.99 1.36
N ASN A 233 -22.52 23.36 0.34
CA ASN A 233 -23.11 22.21 -0.37
C ASN A 233 -22.73 20.82 0.22
N CYS A 234 -21.98 20.79 1.31
CA CYS A 234 -21.43 19.56 1.89
C CYS A 234 -22.32 19.05 3.05
N PRO A 235 -22.48 17.73 3.20
CA PRO A 235 -23.20 17.17 4.34
C PRO A 235 -22.44 17.46 5.65
N ALA A 236 -23.13 17.40 6.79
CA ALA A 236 -22.55 17.75 8.10
C ALA A 236 -21.32 16.89 8.47
N CYS A 237 -21.28 15.63 8.00
CA CYS A 237 -20.13 14.75 8.18
C CYS A 237 -18.89 15.20 7.38
N GLN A 238 -19.05 15.96 6.29
CA GLN A 238 -17.98 16.61 5.53
C GLN A 238 -17.69 18.03 6.05
N SER A 239 -17.66 18.21 7.38
CA SER A 239 -17.26 19.47 8.01
C SER A 239 -15.82 19.86 7.60
N ASN A 240 -15.47 21.14 7.72
CA ASN A 240 -14.11 21.62 7.44
C ASN A 240 -13.04 20.91 8.29
N ALA A 241 -13.36 20.65 9.56
CA ALA A 241 -12.49 19.94 10.49
C ALA A 241 -12.35 18.46 10.10
N ASN A 242 -13.45 17.81 9.71
CA ASN A 242 -13.47 16.40 9.32
C ASN A 242 -12.65 16.19 8.03
N GLN A 243 -12.87 17.00 7.00
CA GLN A 243 -12.07 16.97 5.77
C GLN A 243 -10.57 17.11 6.08
N LYS A 244 -10.19 18.10 6.91
CA LYS A 244 -8.78 18.31 7.30
C LYS A 244 -8.20 17.13 8.09
N ALA A 245 -8.97 16.53 9.00
CA ALA A 245 -8.55 15.35 9.75
C ALA A 245 -8.36 14.12 8.85
N THR A 246 -9.29 13.84 7.92
CA THR A 246 -9.14 12.80 6.90
C THR A 246 -7.94 13.08 6.00
N GLY A 247 -7.68 14.35 5.68
CA GLY A 247 -6.47 14.80 4.99
C GLY A 247 -5.19 14.37 5.73
N THR A 248 -5.03 14.79 7.00
CA THR A 248 -3.87 14.42 7.84
C THR A 248 -3.73 12.91 7.98
N ALA A 249 -4.79 12.17 8.31
CA ALA A 249 -4.74 10.71 8.42
C ALA A 249 -4.34 10.03 7.10
N THR A 250 -4.73 10.61 5.96
CA THR A 250 -4.31 10.14 4.63
C THR A 250 -2.82 10.38 4.40
N VAL A 251 -2.24 11.50 4.87
CA VAL A 251 -0.79 11.72 4.78
C VAL A 251 -0.04 10.67 5.60
N SER A 252 -0.38 10.51 6.87
CA SER A 252 0.34 9.57 7.74
C SER A 252 0.20 8.10 7.35
N ARG A 253 -0.89 7.71 6.68
CA ARG A 253 -0.98 6.40 6.04
C ARG A 253 0.03 6.21 4.90
N PHE A 254 0.40 7.27 4.18
CA PHE A 254 1.42 7.22 3.14
C PHE A 254 2.84 7.43 3.66
N GLU A 255 3.07 8.25 4.70
CA GLU A 255 4.33 8.31 5.47
C GLU A 255 4.74 6.89 5.94
N ASN A 256 3.86 6.21 6.69
CA ASN A 256 4.10 4.85 7.19
C ASN A 256 4.27 3.82 6.06
N ALA A 257 3.63 4.03 4.90
CA ALA A 257 3.75 3.18 3.73
C ALA A 257 4.99 3.49 2.85
N ASN A 258 5.80 4.51 3.18
CA ASN A 258 6.98 4.87 2.38
C ASN A 258 7.99 3.71 2.30
N ALA A 259 8.11 2.93 3.38
CA ALA A 259 8.93 1.73 3.46
C ALA A 259 8.52 0.63 2.47
N SER A 260 7.26 0.60 2.01
CA SER A 260 6.80 -0.34 0.97
C SER A 260 7.18 0.10 -0.44
N MET A 261 7.42 1.39 -0.65
CA MET A 261 7.86 1.97 -1.93
C MET A 261 9.38 2.00 -2.05
N TYR A 262 10.07 2.21 -0.92
CA TYR A 262 11.52 2.29 -0.78
C TYR A 262 12.02 1.29 0.29
N PRO A 263 11.78 -0.02 0.13
CA PRO A 263 12.21 -1.01 1.10
C PRO A 263 13.73 -1.07 1.20
N CYS A 264 14.22 -1.09 2.44
CA CYS A 264 15.62 -1.38 2.72
C CYS A 264 16.02 -2.74 2.16
N ALA A 265 17.27 -2.85 1.68
CA ALA A 265 17.82 -4.13 1.25
C ALA A 265 17.82 -5.09 2.45
N GLY A 266 17.05 -6.18 2.34
CA GLY A 266 17.02 -7.20 3.39
C GLY A 266 18.39 -7.82 3.56
N THR A 267 18.89 -7.87 4.79
CA THR A 267 20.19 -8.48 5.11
C THR A 267 20.17 -9.95 4.73
N THR A 268 20.83 -10.31 3.62
CA THR A 268 20.91 -11.70 3.15
C THR A 268 21.80 -12.53 4.08
N THR A 269 21.21 -13.04 5.15
CA THR A 269 21.86 -13.97 6.08
C THR A 269 22.08 -15.31 5.39
N THR A 270 23.23 -15.46 4.73
CA THR A 270 23.67 -16.74 4.16
C THR A 270 24.05 -17.71 5.29
N THR A 271 23.09 -18.55 5.70
CA THR A 271 23.32 -19.61 6.69
C THR A 271 24.20 -20.71 6.09
N THR A 272 25.51 -20.63 6.30
CA THR A 272 26.45 -21.69 5.92
C THR A 272 26.31 -22.90 6.84
N THR A 273 25.65 -23.96 6.35
CA THR A 273 25.55 -25.23 7.07
C THR A 273 26.89 -25.98 7.04
N THR A 274 27.67 -25.87 8.11
CA THR A 274 28.89 -26.66 8.31
C THR A 274 28.54 -28.14 8.50
N VAL A 275 28.87 -28.98 7.52
CA VAL A 275 28.69 -30.45 7.61
C VAL A 275 29.99 -31.10 8.09
N THR A 276 30.02 -31.54 9.34
CA THR A 276 31.17 -32.24 9.93
C THR A 276 31.05 -33.74 9.71
N THR A 277 31.78 -34.27 8.72
CA THR A 277 31.84 -35.72 8.46
C THR A 277 32.91 -36.39 9.33
N THR A 278 32.49 -37.04 10.42
CA THR A 278 33.39 -37.76 11.33
C THR A 278 33.58 -39.22 10.89
N THR A 279 34.68 -39.51 10.19
CA THR A 279 35.07 -40.89 9.84
C THR A 279 35.92 -41.49 10.97
N VAL A 280 35.38 -42.50 11.67
CA VAL A 280 36.11 -43.21 12.73
C VAL A 280 36.80 -44.45 12.15
N ILE A 281 38.12 -44.51 12.27
CA ILE A 281 38.94 -45.70 12.01
C ILE A 281 39.71 -46.02 13.30
N LEU A 282 39.91 -47.32 13.60
CA LEU A 282 40.43 -47.78 14.90
C LEU A 282 41.77 -47.11 15.28
N GLY A 283 41.83 -46.59 16.51
CA GLY A 283 43.07 -46.29 17.22
C GLY A 283 43.57 -44.85 17.16
N THR A 284 43.29 -44.08 16.10
CA THR A 284 43.93 -42.75 15.90
C THR A 284 42.95 -41.70 15.36
N THR A 285 42.68 -40.66 16.16
CA THR A 285 41.81 -39.54 15.77
C THR A 285 42.64 -38.41 15.14
N THR A 286 42.57 -38.24 13.82
CA THR A 286 43.26 -37.15 13.09
C THR A 286 42.25 -36.20 12.46
N THR A 287 42.13 -34.99 13.00
CA THR A 287 41.22 -33.95 12.49
C THR A 287 41.94 -33.06 11.48
N ILE A 288 41.47 -33.00 10.23
CA ILE A 288 42.05 -32.16 9.17
C ILE A 288 41.04 -31.05 8.79
N PRO A 289 41.29 -29.77 9.14
CA PRO A 289 40.46 -28.65 8.72
C PRO A 289 40.87 -28.15 7.33
N THR A 290 39.98 -28.28 6.33
CA THR A 290 40.20 -27.73 4.99
C THR A 290 39.64 -26.31 4.89
N THR A 291 40.47 -25.31 5.17
CA THR A 291 40.05 -23.89 5.17
C THR A 291 40.20 -23.25 3.79
N SER A 292 39.10 -22.79 3.20
CA SER A 292 39.10 -21.88 2.05
C SER A 292 38.64 -20.49 2.50
N THR A 293 39.45 -19.46 2.24
CA THR A 293 39.30 -18.14 2.87
C THR A 293 39.00 -17.03 1.86
N THR A 294 37.92 -16.28 2.08
CA THR A 294 37.65 -15.00 1.41
C THR A 294 37.13 -13.99 2.45
N SER A 295 37.95 -12.97 2.76
CA SER A 295 37.65 -11.84 3.68
C SER A 295 36.88 -10.72 2.92
N THR A 296 36.36 -9.59 3.47
CA THR A 296 36.72 -8.77 4.66
C THR A 296 35.55 -7.81 5.03
N THR A 297 35.36 -7.16 6.19
CA THR A 297 35.32 -7.57 7.63
C THR A 297 34.75 -6.40 8.48
N VAL A 298 33.51 -6.52 9.04
CA VAL A 298 33.00 -5.81 10.27
C VAL A 298 32.76 -4.27 10.13
N SER A 299 31.78 -3.59 10.76
CA SER A 299 31.42 -3.39 12.20
C SER A 299 30.06 -2.64 12.28
N THR A 300 29.22 -2.59 13.34
CA THR A 300 29.09 -3.23 14.69
C THR A 300 27.56 -3.27 15.03
N THR A 301 26.93 -3.41 16.21
CA THR A 301 27.24 -3.36 17.66
C THR A 301 26.39 -4.43 18.37
N THR A 302 26.88 -5.08 19.44
CA THR A 302 26.16 -6.19 20.09
C THR A 302 26.02 -6.01 21.61
N THR A 303 24.79 -5.99 22.13
CA THR A 303 24.48 -6.19 23.55
C THR A 303 24.39 -7.69 23.89
N LEU A 304 24.71 -8.04 25.14
CA LEU A 304 24.73 -9.44 25.61
C LEU A 304 23.34 -10.10 25.55
N PRO A 305 23.19 -11.30 24.94
CA PRO A 305 21.96 -12.06 25.00
C PRO A 305 21.81 -12.78 26.36
N LEU A 306 20.62 -12.69 26.94
CA LEU A 306 20.25 -13.46 28.14
C LEU A 306 20.02 -14.94 27.80
N ARG A 307 20.35 -15.84 28.74
CA ARG A 307 20.24 -17.29 28.59
C ARG A 307 18.79 -17.77 28.68
N THR A 308 18.14 -17.98 27.55
CA THR A 308 16.80 -18.59 27.48
C THR A 308 16.86 -20.12 27.53
N THR A 309 16.08 -20.74 28.42
CA THR A 309 15.97 -22.20 28.54
C THR A 309 14.83 -22.72 27.65
N THR A 310 15.13 -23.59 26.68
CA THR A 310 14.11 -24.23 25.84
C THR A 310 13.57 -25.49 26.51
N THR A 311 12.29 -25.49 26.89
CA THR A 311 11.60 -26.68 27.40
C THR A 311 11.02 -27.49 26.24
N THR A 312 11.51 -28.71 26.03
CA THR A 312 11.01 -29.61 24.98
C THR A 312 9.75 -30.32 25.43
N SER A 313 8.58 -29.89 24.93
CA SER A 313 7.32 -30.62 25.11
C SER A 313 7.21 -31.78 24.12
N SER A 314 7.17 -33.01 24.61
CA SER A 314 6.99 -34.22 23.79
C SER A 314 5.51 -34.55 23.58
N THR A 315 5.05 -34.53 22.34
CA THR A 315 3.68 -34.96 21.98
C THR A 315 3.62 -36.48 21.87
N THR A 316 2.89 -37.12 22.79
CA THR A 316 2.64 -38.58 22.75
C THR A 316 1.47 -38.92 21.85
N THR A 317 1.73 -39.49 20.67
CA THR A 317 0.68 -39.96 19.75
C THR A 317 0.21 -41.36 20.15
N THR A 318 -0.92 -41.45 20.85
CA THR A 318 -1.58 -42.72 21.16
C THR A 318 -2.24 -43.30 19.91
N LEU A 319 -1.79 -44.47 19.45
CA LEU A 319 -2.52 -45.24 18.42
C LEU A 319 -3.70 -45.98 19.06
N CYS A 320 -4.89 -45.80 18.50
CA CYS A 320 -6.03 -46.68 18.73
C CYS A 320 -6.06 -47.76 17.64
N SER A 321 -5.88 -49.03 18.02
CA SER A 321 -6.00 -50.15 17.09
C SER A 321 -7.47 -50.54 16.86
N CYS A 322 -7.94 -50.38 15.63
CA CYS A 322 -9.09 -51.12 15.10
C CYS A 322 -8.58 -52.06 14.00
N GLY A 323 -8.96 -53.34 14.05
CA GLY A 323 -8.24 -54.40 13.32
C GLY A 323 -8.78 -54.74 11.93
N GLY A 324 -7.96 -55.44 11.15
CA GLY A 324 -8.34 -56.17 9.94
C GLY A 324 -8.05 -55.45 8.61
N GLY A 325 -6.93 -55.81 7.97
CA GLY A 325 -6.62 -55.41 6.59
C GLY A 325 -5.12 -55.27 6.32
N ASP A 326 -4.61 -56.00 5.32
CA ASP A 326 -3.19 -55.94 4.93
C ASP A 326 -2.86 -54.65 4.14
N PRO A 327 -1.67 -54.04 4.35
CA PRO A 327 -1.32 -52.77 3.74
C PRO A 327 -0.77 -52.91 2.31
N HIS A 328 -1.58 -52.53 1.31
CA HIS A 328 -1.07 -52.22 -0.04
C HIS A 328 -0.71 -50.73 -0.17
N GLN A 329 0.49 -50.43 -0.67
CA GLN A 329 0.85 -49.08 -1.09
C GLN A 329 0.10 -48.70 -2.38
N ILE A 330 -0.56 -47.53 -2.39
CA ILE A 330 -1.01 -46.87 -3.61
C ILE A 330 -0.62 -45.39 -3.55
N THR A 331 0.42 -45.03 -4.30
CA THR A 331 0.79 -43.62 -4.55
C THR A 331 -0.26 -42.98 -5.45
N SER A 332 -0.81 -41.83 -5.08
CA SER A 332 -1.75 -41.09 -5.93
C SER A 332 -1.42 -39.60 -6.00
N THR A 333 -1.45 -39.06 -7.22
CA THR A 333 -1.03 -37.69 -7.53
C THR A 333 -2.23 -36.82 -7.87
N THR A 334 -2.48 -35.80 -7.05
CA THR A 334 -3.49 -34.76 -7.32
C THR A 334 -3.13 -33.99 -8.59
N GLY A 335 -4.05 -33.63 -9.49
CA GLY A 335 -5.49 -33.95 -9.51
C GLY A 335 -6.24 -33.04 -10.48
N ARG A 336 -6.01 -33.19 -11.79
CA ARG A 336 -6.81 -32.49 -12.83
C ARG A 336 -8.29 -32.84 -12.67
N ARG A 337 -9.18 -31.84 -12.67
CA ARG A 337 -10.61 -32.05 -12.91
C ARG A 337 -10.98 -31.59 -14.32
N SER A 338 -11.53 -32.51 -15.10
CA SER A 338 -12.06 -32.25 -16.45
C SER A 338 -13.52 -31.76 -16.38
N ALA A 339 -13.97 -31.08 -17.44
CA ALA A 339 -15.29 -30.47 -17.50
C ALA A 339 -16.44 -31.48 -17.61
N CYS A 340 -17.58 -31.15 -16.99
CA CYS A 340 -18.89 -31.63 -17.43
C CYS A 340 -19.42 -30.71 -18.55
N ARG A 341 -20.10 -31.28 -19.55
CA ARG A 341 -20.55 -30.56 -20.76
C ARG A 341 -21.96 -31.00 -21.13
N SER A 342 -22.89 -30.06 -21.23
CA SER A 342 -24.22 -30.24 -21.86
C SER A 342 -24.75 -28.91 -22.44
N PRO A 343 -25.68 -28.92 -23.42
CA PRO A 343 -25.74 -27.84 -24.41
C PRO A 343 -27.14 -27.24 -24.68
N SER A 344 -27.25 -25.90 -24.72
CA SER A 344 -28.40 -25.22 -25.35
C SER A 344 -28.12 -23.79 -25.84
N ARG A 345 -27.97 -23.66 -27.17
CA ARG A 345 -28.40 -22.57 -28.07
C ARG A 345 -28.52 -21.14 -27.50
N PHE A 346 -27.59 -20.25 -27.90
CA PHE A 346 -27.85 -18.82 -28.07
C PHE A 346 -28.42 -18.51 -29.47
N PRO A 347 -29.34 -17.54 -29.60
CA PRO A 347 -29.51 -16.76 -30.83
C PRO A 347 -28.56 -15.54 -30.83
N THR A 348 -27.99 -15.20 -31.98
CA THR A 348 -27.06 -14.08 -32.16
C THR A 348 -27.76 -12.72 -32.25
N TRP A 349 -27.22 -11.69 -31.59
CA TRP A 349 -27.48 -10.28 -31.92
C TRP A 349 -26.16 -9.50 -32.03
N ALA A 350 -26.06 -8.68 -33.07
CA ALA A 350 -24.89 -7.84 -33.38
C ALA A 350 -25.18 -6.36 -33.04
N PRO A 351 -24.15 -5.52 -32.77
CA PRO A 351 -24.34 -4.20 -32.19
C PRO A 351 -24.84 -3.15 -33.19
N ARG A 352 -25.54 -2.12 -32.67
CA ARG A 352 -25.82 -0.87 -33.38
C ARG A 352 -25.06 0.29 -32.71
N SER A 353 -24.20 0.94 -33.48
CA SER A 353 -23.37 2.08 -33.03
C SER A 353 -24.15 3.40 -33.04
N PRO A 354 -24.08 4.23 -31.98
CA PRO A 354 -24.44 5.64 -32.04
C PRO A 354 -23.29 6.46 -32.64
N THR A 355 -23.58 7.35 -33.60
CA THR A 355 -22.57 8.22 -34.22
C THR A 355 -22.40 9.53 -33.45
N TRP A 356 -21.20 9.76 -32.89
CA TRP A 356 -20.85 11.04 -32.27
C TRP A 356 -20.66 12.13 -33.34
N ARG A 357 -21.65 13.01 -33.49
CA ARG A 357 -21.57 14.19 -34.37
C ARG A 357 -20.83 15.32 -33.65
N ALA A 358 -19.56 15.52 -33.99
CA ALA A 358 -18.78 16.65 -33.49
C ALA A 358 -19.29 17.99 -34.08
N SER A 359 -19.59 18.96 -33.21
CA SER A 359 -19.97 20.33 -33.59
C SER A 359 -18.93 21.32 -33.07
N ALA A 360 -17.89 21.56 -33.86
CA ALA A 360 -16.95 22.65 -33.60
C ALA A 360 -17.59 24.00 -33.99
N ARG A 361 -17.49 25.01 -33.13
CA ARG A 361 -17.67 26.42 -33.51
C ARG A 361 -16.41 27.21 -33.18
N ARG A 362 -15.93 27.97 -34.16
CA ARG A 362 -14.73 28.82 -34.05
C ARG A 362 -15.04 30.11 -33.28
N SER A 363 -13.97 30.68 -32.72
CA SER A 363 -13.91 32.08 -32.29
C SER A 363 -14.22 33.04 -33.44
N ARG A 364 -14.93 34.13 -33.11
CA ARG A 364 -14.61 35.50 -33.49
C ARG A 364 -14.86 36.38 -32.28
#